data_AF-A0A0F9ID55-F1
#
_entry.id   AF-A0A0F9ID55-F1
#
_cell.length_a   1.000
_cell.length_b   1.000
_cell.length_c   1.000
_cell.angle_alpha   90.00
_cell.angle_beta   90.00
_cell.angle_gamma   90.00
#
_symmetry.space_group_name_H-M   'P 1'
#
loop_
_entity.id
_entity.type
_entity.pdbx_description
1 polymer ?
#
loop_
_entity_poly.entity_id
_entity_poly.type
_entity_poly.pdbx_seq_one_letter_code
_entity_poly.pdbx_strand_id
1 'polypeptide(L)'
;MAQEREFMSVSQNLENRHAYHFTHFQNLDSIIDNEILSTNLKISKGVEHKNIAEKGIQSRRSAMLVPCAQDKRVHDYVPFYFSKKTSMQLGVINKKNVDQAYLIYFLIPVSVIEKIDGTVFSDASANTEVPPNFHNFSQVEELENLNWEAIDSKKWSSPNDTVRHQKMAELLIPDQVMLSDIKSIVVWNKFIKGKVEEVFKSKGVKPPEIRFDSEHYYTNFYEGGRRSIITGPIFLRQAFERSVKFIRDNVPVKPRFASLEEALDKIEKDFCSIKELANIDGLKASYGPHEDDVGTHVRKVAAALSKYDEFNSRSEADQIILKFSAYFHDIGKGPKSRWPNEIMNRSDNDHAVKSLPMLERVLTEEVGGLDDETIRKIVMLVTYDDIIGDIVARGRDEEQLFQIINSENDLIMLIALGKSDMSSINEAWVSGCRDDIKSLKDRAVESLG
;
A
#
# COMPACT_ATOMS: atom_id res chain seq x y z
N MET A 1 -34.16 48.34 -17.67
CA MET A 1 -34.42 46.90 -17.56
C MET A 1 -33.29 46.31 -16.73
N ALA A 2 -33.55 46.02 -15.46
CA ALA A 2 -32.64 45.23 -14.66
C ALA A 2 -32.74 43.80 -15.20
N GLN A 3 -31.70 43.33 -15.89
CA GLN A 3 -31.54 41.90 -16.11
C GLN A 3 -31.43 41.25 -14.74
N GLU A 4 -32.40 40.41 -14.40
CA GLU A 4 -32.27 39.44 -13.33
C GLU A 4 -30.96 38.68 -13.56
N ARG A 5 -29.97 38.90 -12.70
CA ARG A 5 -28.86 37.97 -12.58
C ARG A 5 -29.50 36.67 -12.10
N GLU A 6 -29.56 35.66 -12.97
CA GLU A 6 -29.70 34.28 -12.51
C GLU A 6 -28.71 34.10 -11.36
N PHE A 7 -29.23 33.75 -10.18
CA PHE A 7 -28.37 33.40 -9.06
C PHE A 7 -27.63 32.13 -9.47
N MET A 8 -26.38 32.28 -9.90
CA MET A 8 -25.49 31.15 -10.11
C MET A 8 -25.37 30.42 -8.78
N SER A 9 -25.81 29.16 -8.75
CA SER A 9 -25.76 28.29 -7.58
C SER A 9 -25.51 26.87 -8.04
N VAL A 10 -24.98 26.05 -7.15
CA VAL A 10 -24.89 24.61 -7.36
C VAL A 10 -26.29 24.06 -7.59
N SER A 11 -26.45 23.30 -8.68
CA SER A 11 -27.73 22.70 -9.05
C SER A 11 -28.30 21.81 -7.94
N GLN A 12 -29.62 21.77 -7.83
CA GLN A 12 -30.34 21.07 -6.75
C GLN A 12 -30.04 19.56 -6.70
N ASN A 13 -29.75 18.93 -7.84
CA ASN A 13 -29.32 17.54 -7.94
C ASN A 13 -27.92 17.27 -7.35
N LEU A 14 -27.09 18.30 -7.15
CA LEU A 14 -25.74 18.23 -6.59
C LEU A 14 -25.65 18.78 -5.15
N GLU A 15 -26.70 19.42 -4.64
CA GLU A 15 -26.73 20.09 -3.33
C GLU A 15 -26.33 19.16 -2.16
N ASN A 16 -26.66 17.87 -2.25
CA ASN A 16 -26.35 16.88 -1.23
C ASN A 16 -25.00 16.17 -1.43
N ARG A 17 -24.24 16.50 -2.48
CA ARG A 17 -22.95 15.87 -2.75
C ARG A 17 -21.84 16.45 -1.88
N HIS A 18 -20.85 15.60 -1.61
CA HIS A 18 -19.64 15.94 -0.86
C HIS A 18 -18.40 15.71 -1.72
N ALA A 19 -17.34 16.43 -1.40
CA ALA A 19 -15.99 16.14 -1.85
C ALA A 19 -15.15 15.63 -0.66
N TYR A 20 -14.10 14.87 -0.95
CA TYR A 20 -13.39 14.03 0.00
C TYR A 20 -11.87 14.30 -0.04
N HIS A 21 -11.32 14.77 1.07
CA HIS A 21 -9.86 14.87 1.26
C HIS A 21 -9.41 13.72 2.16
N PHE A 22 -8.58 12.81 1.65
CA PHE A 22 -8.01 11.74 2.45
C PHE A 22 -6.59 12.05 2.89
N THR A 23 -6.25 11.64 4.10
CA THR A 23 -4.91 11.82 4.65
C THR A 23 -4.59 10.70 5.64
N HIS A 24 -3.31 10.54 5.98
CA HIS A 24 -2.90 9.62 7.02
C HIS A 24 -3.27 10.18 8.41
N PHE A 25 -3.78 9.34 9.31
CA PHE A 25 -4.22 9.67 10.66
C PHE A 25 -3.18 10.47 11.47
N GLN A 26 -1.89 10.20 11.27
CA GLN A 26 -0.79 10.92 11.94
C GLN A 26 -0.77 12.44 11.62
N ASN A 27 -1.39 12.87 10.53
CA ASN A 27 -1.50 14.29 10.18
C ASN A 27 -2.62 15.00 10.94
N LEU A 28 -3.47 14.26 11.68
CA LEU A 28 -4.63 14.85 12.35
C LEU A 28 -4.23 15.88 13.41
N ASP A 29 -3.15 15.62 14.16
CA ASP A 29 -2.67 16.53 15.21
C ASP A 29 -2.33 17.91 14.63
N SER A 30 -1.52 17.94 13.56
CA SER A 30 -1.13 19.18 12.90
C SER A 30 -2.29 19.85 12.16
N ILE A 31 -3.24 19.07 11.63
CA ILE A 31 -4.48 19.61 11.02
C ILE A 31 -5.35 20.30 12.07
N ILE A 32 -5.42 19.81 13.32
CA ILE A 32 -6.19 20.48 14.37
C ILE A 32 -5.53 21.81 14.76
N ASP A 33 -4.20 21.88 14.77
CA ASP A 33 -3.48 23.10 15.12
C ASP A 33 -3.46 24.16 14.00
N ASN A 34 -3.51 23.72 12.74
CA ASN A 34 -3.23 24.58 11.58
C ASN A 34 -4.33 24.63 10.53
N GLU A 35 -5.44 23.91 10.74
CA GLU A 35 -6.43 23.61 9.70
C GLU A 35 -5.86 22.72 8.58
N ILE A 36 -6.67 22.38 7.57
CA ILE A 36 -6.15 21.64 6.41
C ILE A 36 -5.48 22.63 5.46
N LEU A 37 -4.15 22.57 5.36
CA LEU A 37 -3.36 23.50 4.55
C LEU A 37 -3.02 22.95 3.15
N SER A 38 -2.93 23.84 2.16
CA SER A 38 -2.39 23.54 0.83
C SER A 38 -0.92 23.13 0.92
N THR A 39 -0.39 22.44 -0.10
CA THR A 39 1.00 21.96 -0.07
C THR A 39 1.99 23.11 0.10
N ASN A 40 1.83 24.19 -0.66
CA ASN A 40 2.73 25.35 -0.57
C ASN A 40 2.63 26.03 0.79
N LEU A 41 1.42 26.13 1.37
CA LEU A 41 1.25 26.73 2.69
C LEU A 41 1.86 25.87 3.80
N LYS A 42 1.73 24.53 3.74
CA LYS A 42 2.43 23.59 4.64
C LYS A 42 3.93 23.80 4.62
N ILE A 43 4.52 23.88 3.43
CA ILE A 43 5.96 24.09 3.25
C ILE A 43 6.37 25.45 3.84
N SER A 44 5.64 26.52 3.51
CA SER A 44 5.98 27.87 4.00
C SER A 44 5.90 28.01 5.52
N LYS A 45 4.98 27.27 6.17
CA LYS A 45 4.79 27.26 7.62
C LYS A 45 5.66 26.23 8.34
N GLY A 46 6.42 25.40 7.62
CA GLY A 46 7.21 24.32 8.21
C GLY A 46 6.37 23.25 8.90
N VAL A 47 5.13 23.02 8.45
CA VAL A 47 4.23 22.03 9.06
C VAL A 47 4.63 20.64 8.58
N GLU A 48 5.08 19.80 9.50
CA GLU A 48 5.36 18.40 9.23
C GLU A 48 4.10 17.65 8.79
N HIS A 49 4.27 16.81 7.77
CA HIS A 49 3.18 16.08 7.15
C HIS A 49 3.67 14.74 6.64
N LYS A 50 3.05 13.66 7.10
CA LYS A 50 3.23 12.34 6.50
C LYS A 50 2.60 12.33 5.12
N ASN A 51 3.45 12.49 4.12
CA ASN A 51 3.08 12.47 2.73
C ASN A 51 2.92 11.02 2.24
N ILE A 52 1.73 10.68 1.75
CA ILE A 52 1.43 9.39 1.14
C ILE A 52 1.32 9.46 -0.39
N ALA A 53 1.56 10.65 -0.98
CA ALA A 53 1.47 10.86 -2.42
C ALA A 53 2.79 10.57 -3.14
N GLU A 54 2.69 10.19 -4.41
CA GLU A 54 3.87 9.90 -5.23
C GLU A 54 4.64 11.17 -5.62
N LYS A 55 5.98 11.10 -5.57
CA LYS A 55 6.87 12.23 -5.91
C LYS A 55 6.58 12.82 -7.29
N GLY A 56 6.39 11.98 -8.32
CA GLY A 56 6.07 12.44 -9.69
C GLY A 56 4.75 13.20 -9.79
N ILE A 57 3.74 12.82 -8.99
CA ILE A 57 2.46 13.53 -8.90
C ILE A 57 2.67 14.91 -8.26
N GLN A 58 3.42 14.98 -7.16
CA GLN A 58 3.72 16.24 -6.47
C GLN A 58 4.49 17.22 -7.39
N SER A 59 5.46 16.74 -8.16
CA SER A 59 6.19 17.58 -9.11
C SER A 59 5.26 18.20 -10.15
N ARG A 60 4.36 17.42 -10.75
CA ARG A 60 3.39 17.94 -11.74
C ARG A 60 2.43 18.95 -11.13
N ARG A 61 1.90 18.68 -9.95
CA ARG A 61 0.98 19.58 -9.24
C ARG A 61 1.65 20.89 -8.81
N SER A 62 2.93 20.86 -8.47
CA SER A 62 3.69 22.07 -8.15
C SER A 62 3.85 23.01 -9.34
N ALA A 63 3.82 22.48 -10.57
CA ALA A 63 4.01 23.22 -11.81
C ALA A 63 2.71 23.49 -12.58
N MET A 64 1.62 22.78 -12.30
CA MET A 64 0.35 22.94 -13.03
C MET A 64 -0.37 24.23 -12.64
N LEU A 65 -0.54 25.14 -13.60
CA LEU A 65 -1.33 26.37 -13.45
C LEU A 65 -2.82 26.06 -13.38
N VAL A 66 -3.56 26.90 -12.67
CA VAL A 66 -5.02 26.92 -12.63
C VAL A 66 -5.49 28.15 -13.42
N PRO A 67 -5.84 28.03 -14.70
CA PRO A 67 -6.04 29.19 -15.59
C PRO A 67 -7.15 30.15 -15.14
N CYS A 68 -8.17 29.64 -14.45
CA CYS A 68 -9.29 30.42 -13.93
C CYS A 68 -8.98 31.11 -12.58
N ALA A 69 -7.73 31.05 -12.11
CA ALA A 69 -7.22 31.71 -10.91
C ALA A 69 -5.92 32.46 -11.20
N GLN A 70 -5.81 33.70 -10.72
CA GLN A 70 -4.68 34.59 -11.01
C GLN A 70 -3.36 34.00 -10.49
N ASP A 71 -2.53 33.50 -11.41
CA ASP A 71 -1.18 32.94 -11.19
C ASP A 71 -1.07 31.81 -10.13
N LYS A 72 -2.19 31.20 -9.73
CA LYS A 72 -2.18 30.08 -8.79
C LYS A 72 -1.88 28.76 -9.49
N ARG A 73 -1.21 27.87 -8.78
CA ARG A 73 -0.92 26.49 -9.18
C ARG A 73 -1.71 25.52 -8.31
N VAL A 74 -1.79 24.26 -8.73
CA VAL A 74 -2.55 23.23 -7.99
C VAL A 74 -2.05 23.06 -6.55
N HIS A 75 -0.76 23.27 -6.27
CA HIS A 75 -0.21 23.23 -4.91
C HIS A 75 -0.59 24.39 -3.99
N ASP A 76 -1.24 25.43 -4.52
CA ASP A 76 -1.83 26.52 -3.74
C ASP A 76 -3.24 26.17 -3.24
N TYR A 77 -3.74 24.97 -3.56
CA TYR A 77 -5.06 24.50 -3.15
C TYR A 77 -4.98 23.24 -2.27
N VAL A 78 -5.98 23.10 -1.41
CA VAL A 78 -6.31 21.86 -0.70
C VAL A 78 -7.20 21.00 -1.60
N PRO A 79 -6.78 19.78 -1.98
CA PRO A 79 -7.56 18.96 -2.89
C PRO A 79 -8.59 18.08 -2.20
N PHE A 80 -9.81 18.08 -2.73
CA PHE A 80 -10.87 17.17 -2.37
C PHE A 80 -11.37 16.45 -3.63
N TYR A 81 -11.33 15.13 -3.65
CA TYR A 81 -11.89 14.37 -4.77
C TYR A 81 -13.42 14.39 -4.72
N PHE A 82 -14.08 14.44 -5.87
CA PHE A 82 -15.53 14.17 -5.90
C PHE A 82 -15.83 12.67 -5.70
N SER A 83 -14.86 11.79 -5.97
CA SER A 83 -15.01 10.35 -5.77
C SER A 83 -14.57 9.92 -4.37
N LYS A 84 -15.30 8.96 -3.79
CA LYS A 84 -14.92 8.30 -2.53
C LYS A 84 -13.68 7.41 -2.67
N LYS A 85 -13.37 6.94 -3.89
CA LYS A 85 -12.31 5.97 -4.19
C LYS A 85 -11.54 6.39 -5.43
N THR A 86 -10.25 6.59 -5.31
CA THR A 86 -9.41 7.03 -6.42
C THR A 86 -8.37 5.98 -6.79
N SER A 87 -8.00 5.91 -8.07
CA SER A 87 -6.88 5.06 -8.50
C SER A 87 -5.57 5.46 -7.82
N MET A 88 -5.43 6.72 -7.40
CA MET A 88 -4.30 7.17 -6.60
C MET A 88 -4.26 6.48 -5.22
N GLN A 89 -5.39 6.46 -4.50
CA GLN A 89 -5.49 5.74 -3.22
C GLN A 89 -5.14 4.26 -3.40
N LEU A 90 -5.68 3.61 -4.43
CA LEU A 90 -5.36 2.20 -4.73
C LEU A 90 -3.87 2.00 -5.04
N GLY A 91 -3.23 2.94 -5.75
CA GLY A 91 -1.80 2.91 -6.04
C GLY A 91 -0.94 2.89 -4.77
N VAL A 92 -1.23 3.75 -3.80
CA VAL A 92 -0.52 3.80 -2.52
C VAL A 92 -0.70 2.50 -1.71
N ILE A 93 -1.91 1.96 -1.71
CA ILE A 93 -2.22 0.68 -1.04
C ILE A 93 -1.48 -0.48 -1.71
N ASN A 94 -1.46 -0.53 -3.05
CA ASN A 94 -0.77 -1.57 -3.81
C ASN A 94 0.76 -1.57 -3.62
N LYS A 95 1.35 -0.41 -3.31
CA LYS A 95 2.77 -0.30 -2.96
C LYS A 95 3.10 -0.76 -1.53
N LYS A 96 2.09 -1.15 -0.74
CA LYS A 96 2.25 -1.56 0.66
C LYS A 96 2.89 -0.47 1.54
N ASN A 97 2.65 0.80 1.22
CA ASN A 97 3.21 1.95 1.97
C ASN A 97 2.25 2.49 3.03
N VAL A 98 1.02 1.99 3.07
CA VAL A 98 0.03 2.44 4.04
C VAL A 98 -0.89 1.32 4.48
N ASP A 99 -1.13 1.26 5.79
CA ASP A 99 -2.26 0.54 6.35
C ASP A 99 -3.51 1.38 6.14
N GLN A 100 -4.35 0.95 5.20
CA GLN A 100 -5.55 1.68 4.80
C GLN A 100 -6.48 2.04 5.98
N ALA A 101 -6.44 1.28 7.08
CA ALA A 101 -7.19 1.60 8.29
C ALA A 101 -6.82 2.97 8.89
N TYR A 102 -5.59 3.45 8.68
CA TYR A 102 -5.13 4.77 9.13
C TYR A 102 -5.39 5.89 8.13
N LEU A 103 -6.03 5.63 6.99
CA LEU A 103 -6.52 6.70 6.13
C LEU A 103 -7.84 7.24 6.70
N ILE A 104 -7.88 8.54 6.95
CA ILE A 104 -9.09 9.26 7.37
C ILE A 104 -9.52 10.23 6.27
N TYR A 105 -10.82 10.50 6.18
CA TYR A 105 -11.37 11.36 5.13
C TYR A 105 -12.12 12.53 5.75
N PHE A 106 -11.79 13.74 5.31
CA PHE A 106 -12.52 14.96 5.61
C PHE A 106 -13.53 15.22 4.49
N LEU A 107 -14.77 15.45 4.87
CA LEU A 107 -15.88 15.64 3.93
C LEU A 107 -16.39 17.07 3.99
N ILE A 108 -16.50 17.70 2.83
CA ILE A 108 -17.01 19.05 2.66
C ILE A 108 -18.14 19.05 1.62
N PRO A 109 -19.23 19.81 1.81
CA PRO A 109 -20.28 19.90 0.79
C PRO A 109 -19.76 20.61 -0.46
N VAL A 110 -20.20 20.18 -1.64
CA VAL A 110 -19.79 20.80 -2.92
C VAL A 110 -20.19 22.28 -2.99
N SER A 111 -21.28 22.67 -2.32
CA SER A 111 -21.74 24.07 -2.16
C SER A 111 -20.72 25.01 -1.51
N VAL A 112 -19.60 24.51 -0.99
CA VAL A 112 -18.51 25.36 -0.50
C VAL A 112 -17.98 26.31 -1.59
N ILE A 113 -18.09 25.92 -2.87
CA ILE A 113 -17.70 26.78 -4.00
C ILE A 113 -18.44 28.12 -4.05
N GLU A 114 -19.65 28.19 -3.47
CA GLU A 114 -20.46 29.41 -3.39
C GLU A 114 -20.03 30.33 -2.24
N LYS A 115 -19.27 29.79 -1.28
CA LYS A 115 -18.96 30.43 0.01
C LYS A 115 -17.50 30.81 0.15
N ILE A 116 -16.59 30.02 -0.43
CA ILE A 116 -15.16 30.24 -0.35
C ILE A 116 -14.65 30.78 -1.68
N ASP A 117 -14.38 32.08 -1.70
CA ASP A 117 -13.83 32.78 -2.86
C ASP A 117 -12.54 32.14 -3.36
N GLY A 118 -12.43 32.03 -4.68
CA GLY A 118 -11.27 31.40 -5.34
C GLY A 118 -11.31 29.87 -5.33
N THR A 119 -12.36 29.23 -4.82
CA THR A 119 -12.57 27.79 -5.03
C THR A 119 -12.75 27.49 -6.50
N VAL A 120 -12.08 26.43 -6.97
CA VAL A 120 -12.17 25.94 -8.35
C VAL A 120 -12.44 24.44 -8.34
N PHE A 121 -12.86 23.89 -9.47
CA PHE A 121 -12.94 22.45 -9.68
C PHE A 121 -12.37 22.06 -11.04
N SER A 122 -11.94 20.82 -11.16
CA SER A 122 -11.43 20.24 -12.40
C SER A 122 -12.33 19.12 -12.91
N ASP A 123 -12.38 18.95 -14.23
CA ASP A 123 -13.15 17.88 -14.89
C ASP A 123 -12.46 16.50 -14.87
N ALA A 124 -11.17 16.50 -14.51
CA ALA A 124 -10.35 15.32 -14.33
C ALA A 124 -9.22 15.59 -13.32
N SER A 125 -8.44 14.55 -13.00
CA SER A 125 -7.30 14.61 -12.08
C SER A 125 -6.36 15.78 -12.35
N ALA A 126 -6.16 16.65 -11.35
CA ALA A 126 -5.28 17.80 -11.44
C ALA A 126 -3.81 17.40 -11.23
N ASN A 127 -3.34 16.41 -12.00
CA ASN A 127 -1.97 15.89 -11.98
C ASN A 127 -1.58 15.15 -13.27
N THR A 128 -2.36 15.30 -14.34
CA THR A 128 -2.09 14.79 -15.68
C THR A 128 -0.92 15.54 -16.34
N GLU A 129 -0.36 14.97 -17.40
CA GLU A 129 0.66 15.66 -18.22
C GLU A 129 0.06 16.83 -18.99
N VAL A 130 -1.10 16.60 -19.61
CA VAL A 130 -1.95 17.64 -20.20
C VAL A 130 -2.92 18.09 -19.11
N PRO A 131 -2.87 19.36 -18.63
CA PRO A 131 -3.77 19.84 -17.59
C PRO A 131 -5.25 19.63 -17.93
N PRO A 132 -6.10 19.28 -16.94
CA PRO A 132 -7.54 19.20 -17.13
C PRO A 132 -8.15 20.60 -17.32
N ASN A 133 -9.44 20.66 -17.64
CA ASN A 133 -10.15 21.93 -17.58
C ASN A 133 -10.37 22.31 -16.11
N PHE A 134 -10.24 23.61 -15.82
CA PHE A 134 -10.52 24.18 -14.50
C PHE A 134 -11.62 25.22 -14.62
N HIS A 135 -12.56 25.16 -13.68
CA HIS A 135 -13.74 26.01 -13.63
C HIS A 135 -13.83 26.65 -12.25
N ASN A 136 -14.26 27.92 -12.21
CA ASN A 136 -14.52 28.63 -10.96
C ASN A 136 -16.03 28.80 -10.76
N PHE A 137 -16.43 29.53 -9.72
CA PHE A 137 -17.85 29.75 -9.41
C PHE A 137 -18.66 30.40 -10.55
N SER A 138 -18.03 31.20 -11.42
CA SER A 138 -18.71 31.80 -12.59
C SER A 138 -19.07 30.79 -13.68
N GLN A 139 -18.62 29.54 -13.53
CA GLN A 139 -18.87 28.40 -14.43
C GLN A 139 -19.39 27.20 -13.62
N VAL A 140 -20.15 27.46 -12.54
CA VAL A 140 -20.64 26.42 -11.61
C VAL A 140 -21.53 25.38 -12.29
N GLU A 141 -22.20 25.75 -13.37
CA GLU A 141 -23.00 24.87 -14.23
C GLU A 141 -22.18 23.71 -14.84
N GLU A 142 -20.87 23.89 -15.02
CA GLU A 142 -19.97 22.84 -15.53
C GLU A 142 -19.82 21.68 -14.54
N LEU A 143 -20.24 21.83 -13.27
CA LEU A 143 -20.33 20.71 -12.33
C LEU A 143 -21.30 19.63 -12.82
N GLU A 144 -22.34 19.99 -13.57
CA GLU A 144 -23.27 19.01 -14.15
C GLU A 144 -22.64 18.17 -15.26
N ASN A 145 -21.61 18.71 -15.93
CA ASN A 145 -20.92 18.09 -17.04
C ASN A 145 -19.81 17.12 -16.61
N LEU A 146 -19.50 17.06 -15.30
CA LEU A 146 -18.58 16.06 -14.77
C LEU A 146 -19.07 14.64 -15.06
N ASN A 147 -18.14 13.72 -15.29
CA ASN A 147 -18.47 12.30 -15.49
C ASN A 147 -18.86 11.63 -14.16
N TRP A 148 -20.06 11.94 -13.66
CA TRP A 148 -20.59 11.43 -12.41
C TRP A 148 -20.71 9.90 -12.38
N GLU A 149 -20.93 9.25 -13.53
CA GLU A 149 -20.90 7.79 -13.63
C GLU A 149 -19.51 7.23 -13.25
N ALA A 150 -18.43 7.84 -13.76
CA ALA A 150 -17.07 7.45 -13.43
C ALA A 150 -16.73 7.77 -11.96
N ILE A 151 -17.09 8.97 -11.50
CA ILE A 151 -16.86 9.47 -10.14
C ILE A 151 -17.53 8.56 -9.09
N ASP A 152 -18.79 8.18 -9.32
CA ASP A 152 -19.60 7.36 -8.40
C ASP A 152 -19.32 5.85 -8.54
N SER A 153 -18.56 5.43 -9.55
CA SER A 153 -18.26 4.02 -9.79
C SER A 153 -17.51 3.38 -8.62
N LYS A 154 -17.96 2.19 -8.21
CA LYS A 154 -17.29 1.37 -7.18
C LYS A 154 -16.20 0.45 -7.75
N LYS A 155 -16.09 0.37 -9.08
CA LYS A 155 -15.10 -0.47 -9.76
C LYS A 155 -13.69 0.05 -9.46
N TRP A 156 -12.76 -0.88 -9.23
CA TRP A 156 -11.35 -0.57 -8.97
C TRP A 156 -10.61 -0.24 -10.25
N SER A 157 -10.96 -0.91 -11.35
CA SER A 157 -10.46 -0.64 -12.68
C SER A 157 -11.31 0.41 -13.40
N SER A 158 -10.68 1.11 -14.34
CA SER A 158 -11.33 1.99 -15.29
C SER A 158 -11.19 1.41 -16.71
N PRO A 159 -12.16 1.66 -17.61
CA PRO A 159 -12.13 1.12 -18.97
C PRO A 159 -10.96 1.68 -19.81
N ASN A 160 -10.54 2.91 -19.53
CA ASN A 160 -9.40 3.55 -20.16
C ASN A 160 -8.85 4.67 -19.25
N ASP A 161 -7.75 5.28 -19.68
CA ASP A 161 -7.04 6.29 -18.90
C ASP A 161 -7.82 7.60 -18.75
N THR A 162 -8.55 8.03 -19.78
CA THR A 162 -9.42 9.22 -19.73
C THR A 162 -10.46 9.08 -18.62
N VAL A 163 -11.18 7.96 -18.57
CA VAL A 163 -12.20 7.69 -17.54
C VAL A 163 -11.55 7.54 -16.16
N ARG A 164 -10.33 6.98 -16.08
CA ARG A 164 -9.54 6.93 -14.84
C ARG A 164 -9.27 8.32 -14.29
N HIS A 165 -8.89 9.27 -15.14
CA HIS A 165 -8.63 10.65 -14.73
C HIS A 165 -9.92 11.43 -14.42
N GLN A 166 -10.99 11.27 -15.19
CA GLN A 166 -12.30 11.88 -14.90
C GLN A 166 -12.89 11.43 -13.56
N LYS A 167 -12.73 10.15 -13.21
CA LYS A 167 -13.09 9.64 -11.87
C LYS A 167 -12.40 10.39 -10.73
N MET A 168 -11.20 10.92 -10.99
CA MET A 168 -10.38 11.64 -10.02
C MET A 168 -10.51 13.16 -10.19
N ALA A 169 -11.62 13.66 -10.74
CA ALA A 169 -11.98 15.08 -10.69
C ALA A 169 -11.93 15.64 -9.26
N GLU A 170 -11.45 16.87 -9.12
CA GLU A 170 -11.13 17.51 -7.84
C GLU A 170 -11.91 18.81 -7.65
N LEU A 171 -12.35 19.05 -6.43
CA LEU A 171 -12.65 20.35 -5.87
C LEU A 171 -11.38 20.87 -5.18
N LEU A 172 -10.97 22.09 -5.51
CA LEU A 172 -9.71 22.69 -5.09
C LEU A 172 -10.02 23.98 -4.33
N ILE A 173 -9.75 23.98 -3.02
CA ILE A 173 -10.05 25.12 -2.14
C ILE A 173 -8.75 25.87 -1.84
N PRO A 174 -8.67 27.19 -2.05
CA PRO A 174 -7.41 27.92 -1.96
C PRO A 174 -6.87 27.95 -0.53
N ASP A 175 -5.54 27.81 -0.42
CA ASP A 175 -4.72 28.05 0.77
C ASP A 175 -5.00 27.14 1.97
N GLN A 176 -6.20 27.18 2.55
CA GLN A 176 -6.58 26.34 3.69
C GLN A 176 -8.09 26.05 3.76
N VAL A 177 -8.47 24.97 4.44
CA VAL A 177 -9.87 24.61 4.76
C VAL A 177 -10.02 24.53 6.27
N MET A 178 -10.95 25.32 6.81
CA MET A 178 -11.23 25.37 8.24
C MET A 178 -11.93 24.08 8.69
N LEU A 179 -11.62 23.59 9.88
CA LEU A 179 -12.33 22.47 10.51
C LEU A 179 -13.83 22.74 10.68
N SER A 180 -14.24 24.00 10.77
CA SER A 180 -15.65 24.40 10.80
C SER A 180 -16.40 24.11 9.49
N ASP A 181 -15.69 24.03 8.36
CA ASP A 181 -16.27 23.71 7.06
C ASP A 181 -16.41 22.20 6.85
N ILE A 182 -15.72 21.40 7.68
CA ILE A 182 -15.79 19.94 7.62
C ILE A 182 -17.10 19.45 8.23
N LYS A 183 -17.92 18.82 7.38
CA LYS A 183 -19.17 18.20 7.81
C LYS A 183 -18.94 16.97 8.69
N SER A 184 -18.01 16.12 8.30
CA SER A 184 -17.75 14.85 8.97
C SER A 184 -16.36 14.30 8.66
N ILE A 185 -15.87 13.42 9.53
CA ILE A 185 -14.69 12.59 9.31
C ILE A 185 -15.13 11.14 9.10
N VAL A 186 -14.70 10.51 8.00
CA VAL A 186 -14.88 9.07 7.78
C VAL A 186 -13.66 8.31 8.27
N VAL A 187 -13.88 7.28 9.07
CA VAL A 187 -12.83 6.41 9.62
C VAL A 187 -13.14 4.93 9.34
N TRP A 188 -12.11 4.09 9.37
CA TRP A 188 -12.23 2.67 9.00
C TRP A 188 -13.08 1.84 9.98
N ASN A 189 -12.83 1.98 11.29
CA ASN A 189 -13.50 1.21 12.32
C ASN A 189 -13.52 1.94 13.68
N LYS A 190 -14.16 1.31 14.68
CA LYS A 190 -14.27 1.85 16.05
C LYS A 190 -12.92 2.13 16.71
N PHE A 191 -11.88 1.36 16.39
CA PHE A 191 -10.54 1.58 16.94
C PHE A 191 -9.96 2.92 16.47
N ILE A 192 -10.00 3.19 15.17
CA ILE A 192 -9.52 4.46 14.61
C ILE A 192 -10.42 5.62 15.03
N LYS A 193 -11.74 5.41 15.16
CA LYS A 193 -12.64 6.40 15.76
C LYS A 193 -12.14 6.84 17.15
N GLY A 194 -11.86 5.87 18.04
CA GLY A 194 -11.35 6.19 19.38
C GLY A 194 -10.04 6.98 19.33
N LYS A 195 -9.14 6.64 18.40
CA LYS A 195 -7.89 7.39 18.18
C LYS A 195 -8.12 8.83 17.70
N VAL A 196 -9.06 9.04 16.78
CA VAL A 196 -9.44 10.40 16.35
C VAL A 196 -10.02 11.20 17.50
N GLU A 197 -10.94 10.61 18.28
CA GLU A 197 -11.56 11.26 19.45
C GLU A 197 -10.51 11.61 20.53
N GLU A 198 -9.51 10.75 20.74
CA GLU A 198 -8.38 11.01 21.66
C GLU A 198 -7.58 12.26 21.25
N VAL A 199 -7.24 12.42 19.97
CA VAL A 199 -6.48 13.58 19.47
C VAL A 199 -7.30 14.87 19.56
N PHE A 200 -8.57 14.85 19.19
CA PHE A 200 -9.44 16.04 19.36
C PHE A 200 -9.59 16.43 20.84
N LYS A 201 -9.76 15.43 21.72
CA LYS A 201 -9.87 15.64 23.16
C LYS A 201 -8.58 16.22 23.75
N SER A 202 -7.40 15.77 23.32
CA SER A 202 -6.12 16.28 23.84
C SER A 202 -5.89 17.74 23.46
N LYS A 203 -6.43 18.18 22.32
CA LYS A 203 -6.40 19.58 21.85
C LYS A 203 -7.52 20.46 22.42
N GLY A 204 -8.48 19.89 23.15
CA GLY A 204 -9.64 20.63 23.66
C GLY A 204 -10.60 21.10 22.56
N VAL A 205 -10.55 20.48 21.37
CA VAL A 205 -11.38 20.83 20.21
C VAL A 205 -12.48 19.77 20.03
N LYS A 206 -13.71 20.18 19.74
CA LYS A 206 -14.79 19.24 19.42
C LYS A 206 -14.60 18.68 18.01
N PRO A 207 -14.60 17.35 17.80
CA PRO A 207 -14.51 16.79 16.47
C PRO A 207 -15.78 17.08 15.64
N PRO A 208 -15.67 17.21 14.30
CA PRO A 208 -16.80 17.01 13.40
C PRO A 208 -17.45 15.64 13.61
N GLU A 209 -18.62 15.41 13.02
CA GLU A 209 -19.29 14.10 13.09
C GLU A 209 -18.35 12.99 12.58
N ILE A 210 -18.08 11.96 13.39
CA ILE A 210 -17.25 10.82 12.97
C ILE A 210 -18.17 9.67 12.55
N ARG A 211 -18.05 9.23 11.30
CA ARG A 211 -18.86 8.16 10.71
C ARG A 211 -18.04 7.03 10.08
N PHE A 212 -18.69 5.90 9.84
CA PHE A 212 -18.12 4.76 9.13
C PHE A 212 -18.76 4.67 7.75
N ASP A 213 -17.94 4.58 6.71
CA ASP A 213 -18.41 4.34 5.34
C ASP A 213 -17.39 3.47 4.59
N SER A 214 -17.74 2.21 4.36
CA SER A 214 -16.90 1.25 3.63
C SER A 214 -16.68 1.61 2.16
N GLU A 215 -17.48 2.52 1.59
CA GLU A 215 -17.34 2.92 0.21
C GLU A 215 -16.06 3.72 -0.06
N HIS A 216 -15.41 4.28 0.96
CA HIS A 216 -14.11 4.96 0.86
C HIS A 216 -12.92 4.00 0.81
N TYR A 217 -13.15 2.73 1.12
CA TYR A 217 -12.08 1.77 1.38
C TYR A 217 -12.10 0.57 0.43
N TYR A 218 -10.93 0.16 -0.06
CA TYR A 218 -10.70 -1.03 -0.85
C TYR A 218 -10.65 -2.26 0.05
N THR A 219 -11.78 -2.95 0.18
CA THR A 219 -11.91 -4.15 1.00
C THR A 219 -11.82 -5.43 0.16
N ASN A 220 -11.21 -6.49 0.71
CA ASN A 220 -11.13 -7.79 0.05
C ASN A 220 -12.52 -8.45 -0.03
N PHE A 221 -13.23 -8.21 -1.13
CA PHE A 221 -14.54 -8.79 -1.40
C PHE A 221 -14.46 -10.25 -1.87
N TYR A 222 -13.29 -10.72 -2.33
CA TYR A 222 -13.09 -12.10 -2.78
C TYR A 222 -13.14 -13.11 -1.62
N GLU A 223 -12.75 -12.68 -0.42
CA GLU A 223 -12.72 -13.50 0.79
C GLU A 223 -13.86 -13.15 1.77
N GLY A 224 -14.89 -12.42 1.29
CA GLY A 224 -16.11 -12.12 2.07
C GLY A 224 -15.91 -11.23 3.29
N GLY A 225 -14.79 -10.52 3.40
CA GLY A 225 -14.37 -9.81 4.61
C GLY A 225 -14.41 -8.27 4.51
N ARG A 226 -14.63 -7.60 5.65
CA ARG A 226 -14.31 -6.17 5.86
C ARG A 226 -12.82 -5.98 6.19
N ARG A 227 -11.94 -6.63 5.44
CA ARG A 227 -10.47 -6.51 5.57
C ARG A 227 -9.94 -5.64 4.45
N SER A 228 -8.81 -4.97 4.69
CA SER A 228 -8.09 -4.28 3.62
C SER A 228 -7.77 -5.26 2.49
N ILE A 229 -7.78 -4.79 1.25
CA ILE A 229 -7.32 -5.57 0.09
C ILE A 229 -5.86 -6.02 0.26
N ILE A 230 -5.05 -5.19 0.92
CA ILE A 230 -3.64 -5.41 1.17
C ILE A 230 -3.33 -5.06 2.62
N THR A 231 -2.55 -5.92 3.27
CA THR A 231 -1.99 -5.70 4.59
C THR A 231 -0.85 -4.70 4.49
N GLY A 232 -0.98 -3.58 5.19
CA GLY A 232 0.01 -2.52 5.17
C GLY A 232 1.21 -2.83 6.08
N PRO A 233 2.20 -1.92 6.10
CA PRO A 233 3.50 -2.17 6.72
C PRO A 233 3.43 -2.37 8.24
N ILE A 234 2.57 -1.62 8.94
CA ILE A 234 2.42 -1.70 10.39
C ILE A 234 1.80 -3.05 10.77
N PHE A 235 0.70 -3.43 10.11
CA PHE A 235 0.03 -4.69 10.44
C PHE A 235 0.83 -5.91 10.00
N LEU A 236 1.57 -5.84 8.88
CA LEU A 236 2.46 -6.92 8.45
C LEU A 236 3.58 -7.15 9.47
N ARG A 237 4.24 -6.06 9.91
CA ARG A 237 5.30 -6.15 10.94
C ARG A 237 4.77 -6.70 12.26
N GLN A 238 3.61 -6.24 12.72
CA GLN A 238 2.99 -6.78 13.93
C GLN A 238 2.60 -8.25 13.79
N ALA A 239 2.19 -8.69 12.59
CA ALA A 239 1.92 -10.10 12.34
C ALA A 239 3.22 -10.92 12.36
N PHE A 240 4.28 -10.44 11.69
CA PHE A 240 5.62 -11.01 11.75
C PHE A 240 6.13 -11.20 13.19
N GLU A 241 6.13 -10.13 13.98
CA GLU A 241 6.62 -10.17 15.38
C GLU A 241 5.80 -11.15 16.24
N ARG A 242 4.47 -11.20 16.05
CA ARG A 242 3.61 -12.15 16.76
C ARG A 242 3.87 -13.58 16.36
N SER A 243 4.06 -13.88 15.07
CA SER A 243 4.34 -15.23 14.61
C SER A 243 5.71 -15.71 15.08
N VAL A 244 6.74 -14.85 15.05
CA VAL A 244 8.06 -15.17 15.63
C VAL A 244 7.91 -15.52 17.11
N LYS A 245 7.19 -14.69 17.88
CA LYS A 245 6.93 -14.96 19.31
C LYS A 245 6.17 -16.28 19.50
N PHE A 246 5.12 -16.51 18.72
CA PHE A 246 4.32 -17.73 18.80
C PHE A 246 5.17 -18.98 18.56
N ILE A 247 6.00 -18.99 17.51
CA ILE A 247 6.86 -20.15 17.20
C ILE A 247 7.86 -20.41 18.32
N ARG A 248 8.50 -19.35 18.86
CA ARG A 248 9.43 -19.46 20.00
C ARG A 248 8.76 -20.06 21.24
N ASP A 249 7.52 -19.68 21.51
CA ASP A 249 6.77 -20.17 22.68
C ASP A 249 6.22 -21.61 22.48
N ASN A 250 6.21 -22.14 21.26
CA ASN A 250 5.57 -23.41 20.91
C ASN A 250 6.54 -24.37 20.20
N VAL A 251 7.71 -24.58 20.79
CA VAL A 251 8.73 -25.52 20.27
C VAL A 251 8.13 -26.92 20.08
N PRO A 252 8.36 -27.60 18.94
CA PRO A 252 7.81 -28.91 18.67
C PRO A 252 8.26 -29.95 19.69
N VAL A 253 7.30 -30.65 20.31
CA VAL A 253 7.56 -31.74 21.27
C VAL A 253 8.05 -33.01 20.56
N LYS A 254 7.54 -33.28 19.35
CA LYS A 254 7.91 -34.43 18.51
C LYS A 254 7.91 -33.98 17.04
N PRO A 255 8.95 -33.27 16.60
CA PRO A 255 9.04 -32.81 15.22
C PRO A 255 9.19 -34.00 14.28
N ARG A 256 8.72 -33.85 13.04
CA ARG A 256 8.91 -34.85 11.98
C ARG A 256 10.36 -34.91 11.50
N PHE A 257 11.03 -33.75 11.47
CA PHE A 257 12.44 -33.58 11.12
C PHE A 257 13.18 -33.03 12.33
N ALA A 258 14.29 -33.67 12.73
CA ALA A 258 15.03 -33.27 13.93
C ALA A 258 15.71 -31.92 13.79
N SER A 259 16.04 -31.50 12.56
CA SER A 259 16.70 -30.24 12.25
C SER A 259 16.26 -29.66 10.91
N LEU A 260 16.71 -28.43 10.62
CA LEU A 260 16.43 -27.74 9.37
C LEU A 260 17.11 -28.43 8.17
N GLU A 261 18.30 -28.99 8.37
CA GLU A 261 19.05 -29.77 7.38
C GLU A 261 18.31 -31.04 6.96
N GLU A 262 17.74 -31.78 7.93
CA GLU A 262 16.97 -32.98 7.64
C GLU A 262 15.69 -32.65 6.86
N ALA A 263 15.01 -31.56 7.25
CA ALA A 263 13.84 -31.07 6.52
C ALA A 263 14.21 -30.68 5.08
N LEU A 264 15.32 -29.96 4.89
CA LEU A 264 15.79 -29.51 3.59
C LEU A 264 16.18 -30.70 2.67
N ASP A 265 16.96 -31.66 3.18
CA ASP A 265 17.30 -32.89 2.44
C ASP A 265 16.05 -33.66 2.01
N LYS A 266 15.01 -33.68 2.85
CA LYS A 266 13.74 -34.30 2.49
C LYS A 266 12.99 -33.53 1.41
N ILE A 267 12.93 -32.19 1.48
CA ILE A 267 12.29 -31.33 0.48
C ILE A 267 12.98 -31.46 -0.88
N GLU A 268 14.31 -31.47 -0.91
CA GLU A 268 15.08 -31.60 -2.16
C GLU A 268 14.81 -32.95 -2.86
N LYS A 269 14.56 -34.02 -2.09
CA LYS A 269 14.18 -35.34 -2.63
C LYS A 269 12.70 -35.48 -2.96
N ASP A 270 11.85 -34.80 -2.20
CA ASP A 270 10.39 -34.86 -2.30
C ASP A 270 9.80 -33.50 -1.91
N PHE A 271 9.59 -32.65 -2.92
CA PHE A 271 9.09 -31.29 -2.71
C PHE A 271 7.76 -31.27 -1.96
N CYS A 272 6.90 -32.27 -2.16
CA CYS A 272 5.60 -32.36 -1.51
C CYS A 272 5.66 -32.95 -0.09
N SER A 273 6.86 -33.15 0.46
CA SER A 273 7.06 -33.75 1.79
C SER A 273 6.44 -32.96 2.93
N ILE A 274 6.26 -31.65 2.77
CA ILE A 274 5.57 -30.75 3.69
C ILE A 274 4.28 -30.24 3.04
N LYS A 275 3.19 -30.25 3.82
CA LYS A 275 1.82 -29.93 3.36
C LYS A 275 1.73 -28.61 2.59
N GLU A 276 2.37 -27.56 3.06
CA GLU A 276 2.37 -26.22 2.47
C GLU A 276 2.99 -26.21 1.07
N LEU A 277 4.05 -26.99 0.86
CA LEU A 277 4.70 -27.15 -0.44
C LEU A 277 3.82 -27.98 -1.39
N ALA A 278 3.24 -29.07 -0.91
CA ALA A 278 2.26 -29.85 -1.68
C ALA A 278 1.02 -29.02 -2.09
N ASN A 279 0.66 -28.05 -1.26
CA ASN A 279 -0.47 -27.15 -1.48
C ASN A 279 -0.22 -26.09 -2.57
N ILE A 280 1.04 -25.80 -2.92
CA ILE A 280 1.41 -24.88 -4.01
C ILE A 280 1.92 -25.62 -5.26
N ASP A 281 2.24 -26.91 -5.15
CA ASP A 281 2.70 -27.69 -6.29
C ASP A 281 1.61 -27.84 -7.37
N GLY A 282 1.94 -27.44 -8.59
CA GLY A 282 1.02 -27.43 -9.72
C GLY A 282 -0.01 -26.29 -9.71
N LEU A 283 0.06 -25.34 -8.77
CA LEU A 283 -0.79 -24.14 -8.76
C LEU A 283 -0.42 -23.23 -9.93
N LYS A 284 -1.23 -23.23 -10.99
CA LYS A 284 -0.94 -22.47 -12.21
C LYS A 284 -1.15 -20.97 -12.02
N ALA A 285 -0.31 -20.15 -12.62
CA ALA A 285 -0.54 -18.72 -12.80
C ALA A 285 -0.99 -18.43 -14.24
N SER A 286 -2.09 -17.70 -14.41
CA SER A 286 -2.59 -17.26 -15.72
C SER A 286 -2.56 -15.74 -15.86
N TYR A 287 -1.62 -15.09 -15.17
CA TYR A 287 -1.35 -13.66 -15.27
C TYR A 287 0.14 -13.46 -15.49
N GLY A 288 0.51 -12.50 -16.35
CA GLY A 288 1.91 -12.18 -16.60
C GLY A 288 2.59 -11.63 -15.34
N PRO A 289 3.92 -11.81 -15.19
CA PRO A 289 4.87 -12.36 -16.16
C PRO A 289 5.07 -13.89 -16.06
N HIS A 290 4.33 -14.59 -15.20
CA HIS A 290 4.66 -15.96 -14.85
C HIS A 290 4.17 -16.95 -15.92
N GLU A 291 5.07 -17.82 -16.37
CA GLU A 291 4.73 -18.98 -17.23
C GLU A 291 4.71 -20.29 -16.43
N ASP A 292 5.33 -20.32 -15.24
CA ASP A 292 5.41 -21.48 -14.36
C ASP A 292 4.20 -21.58 -13.43
N ASP A 293 3.95 -22.80 -12.93
CA ASP A 293 3.21 -22.97 -11.68
C ASP A 293 4.05 -22.54 -10.46
N VAL A 294 3.38 -22.20 -9.35
CA VAL A 294 4.04 -21.67 -8.15
C VAL A 294 5.07 -22.66 -7.58
N GLY A 295 4.78 -23.96 -7.56
CA GLY A 295 5.72 -24.98 -7.10
C GLY A 295 7.00 -25.02 -7.95
N THR A 296 6.86 -24.91 -9.27
CA THR A 296 8.00 -24.85 -10.19
C THR A 296 8.81 -23.57 -10.01
N HIS A 297 8.14 -22.43 -9.82
CA HIS A 297 8.79 -21.15 -9.53
C HIS A 297 9.65 -21.22 -8.27
N VAL A 298 9.12 -21.69 -7.13
CA VAL A 298 9.92 -21.74 -5.88
C VAL A 298 11.15 -22.64 -5.99
N ARG A 299 11.07 -23.73 -6.76
CA ARG A 299 12.23 -24.60 -7.04
C ARG A 299 13.30 -23.88 -7.86
N LYS A 300 12.89 -23.08 -8.85
CA LYS A 300 13.82 -22.23 -9.64
C LYS A 300 14.50 -21.20 -8.75
N VAL A 301 13.75 -20.54 -7.85
CA VAL A 301 14.31 -19.57 -6.89
C VAL A 301 15.34 -20.23 -5.98
N ALA A 302 15.01 -21.37 -5.37
CA ALA A 302 15.94 -22.11 -4.52
C ALA A 302 17.22 -22.52 -5.25
N ALA A 303 17.12 -22.96 -6.52
CA ALA A 303 18.27 -23.29 -7.35
C ALA A 303 19.09 -22.04 -7.78
N ALA A 304 18.44 -20.90 -7.97
CA ALA A 304 19.10 -19.66 -8.39
C ALA A 304 19.98 -19.04 -7.30
N LEU A 305 19.77 -19.35 -6.03
CA LEU A 305 20.58 -18.85 -4.91
C LEU A 305 22.08 -19.01 -5.13
N SER A 306 22.53 -20.18 -5.62
CA SER A 306 23.96 -20.45 -5.84
C SER A 306 24.61 -19.60 -6.94
N LYS A 307 23.82 -18.86 -7.72
CA LYS A 307 24.33 -17.90 -8.72
C LYS A 307 24.88 -16.62 -8.09
N TYR A 308 24.58 -16.34 -6.81
CA TYR A 308 24.85 -15.05 -6.18
C TYR A 308 25.88 -15.15 -5.04
N ASP A 309 26.83 -14.21 -5.03
CA ASP A 309 27.85 -14.11 -3.97
C ASP A 309 27.23 -13.81 -2.61
N GLU A 310 26.09 -13.11 -2.58
CA GLU A 310 25.31 -12.88 -1.37
C GLU A 310 24.87 -14.18 -0.68
N PHE A 311 24.70 -15.26 -1.43
CA PHE A 311 24.45 -16.60 -0.89
C PHE A 311 25.76 -17.35 -0.62
N ASN A 312 26.67 -17.43 -1.60
CA ASN A 312 27.87 -18.24 -1.53
C ASN A 312 28.86 -17.81 -0.43
N SER A 313 28.84 -16.53 -0.04
CA SER A 313 29.67 -15.98 1.03
C SER A 313 29.11 -16.19 2.44
N ARG A 314 27.91 -16.77 2.59
CA ARG A 314 27.28 -16.98 3.90
C ARG A 314 27.81 -18.21 4.62
N SER A 315 27.61 -18.23 5.93
CA SER A 315 27.86 -19.42 6.74
C SER A 315 26.99 -20.59 6.26
N GLU A 316 27.43 -21.83 6.52
CA GLU A 316 26.64 -23.02 6.15
C GLU A 316 25.23 -22.98 6.76
N ALA A 317 25.11 -22.58 8.03
CA ALA A 317 23.83 -22.38 8.71
C ALA A 317 22.94 -21.36 8.00
N ASP A 318 23.48 -20.19 7.61
CA ASP A 318 22.71 -19.18 6.88
C ASP A 318 22.32 -19.64 5.47
N GLN A 319 23.17 -20.43 4.79
CA GLN A 319 22.84 -21.02 3.50
C GLN A 319 21.67 -21.99 3.60
N ILE A 320 21.63 -22.81 4.67
CA ILE A 320 20.52 -23.72 4.96
C ILE A 320 19.24 -22.92 5.23
N ILE A 321 19.31 -21.87 6.05
CA ILE A 321 18.17 -20.97 6.32
C ILE A 321 17.65 -20.32 5.03
N LEU A 322 18.54 -19.81 4.17
CA LEU A 322 18.17 -19.19 2.90
C LEU A 322 17.50 -20.18 1.95
N LYS A 323 18.07 -21.37 1.77
CA LYS A 323 17.49 -22.41 0.90
C LYS A 323 16.13 -22.86 1.40
N PHE A 324 15.99 -23.12 2.70
CA PHE A 324 14.70 -23.45 3.30
C PHE A 324 13.70 -22.32 3.05
N SER A 325 14.06 -21.08 3.36
CA SER A 325 13.17 -19.92 3.14
C SER A 325 12.79 -19.73 1.67
N ALA A 326 13.70 -19.99 0.72
CA ALA A 326 13.42 -19.92 -0.71
C ALA A 326 12.37 -20.93 -1.17
N TYR A 327 12.34 -22.15 -0.61
CA TYR A 327 11.25 -23.09 -0.90
C TYR A 327 9.90 -22.61 -0.36
N PHE A 328 9.90 -21.86 0.75
CA PHE A 328 8.70 -21.45 1.47
C PHE A 328 8.21 -20.04 1.15
N HIS A 329 8.99 -19.20 0.45
CA HIS A 329 8.70 -17.77 0.26
C HIS A 329 7.28 -17.52 -0.28
N ASP A 330 6.80 -18.41 -1.14
CA ASP A 330 5.53 -18.27 -1.85
C ASP A 330 4.38 -19.14 -1.32
N ILE A 331 4.54 -19.81 -0.17
CA ILE A 331 3.51 -20.72 0.38
C ILE A 331 2.18 -20.02 0.64
N GLY A 332 2.22 -18.72 0.94
CA GLY A 332 1.02 -17.89 1.14
C GLY A 332 0.15 -17.78 -0.12
N LYS A 333 0.66 -18.16 -1.30
CA LYS A 333 -0.12 -18.31 -2.53
C LYS A 333 -1.03 -19.55 -2.52
N GLY A 334 -0.76 -20.51 -1.65
CA GLY A 334 -1.58 -21.71 -1.45
C GLY A 334 -2.72 -21.53 -0.43
N PRO A 335 -3.50 -22.60 -0.17
CA PRO A 335 -3.51 -23.83 -0.96
C PRO A 335 -4.15 -23.61 -2.34
N LYS A 336 -3.76 -24.41 -3.33
CA LYS A 336 -4.31 -24.34 -4.69
C LYS A 336 -5.84 -24.44 -4.74
N SER A 337 -6.44 -25.17 -3.80
CA SER A 337 -7.88 -25.31 -3.64
C SER A 337 -8.63 -24.01 -3.32
N ARG A 338 -7.94 -22.94 -2.90
CA ARG A 338 -8.56 -21.62 -2.70
C ARG A 338 -8.80 -20.88 -4.02
N TRP A 339 -8.16 -21.31 -5.10
CA TRP A 339 -8.25 -20.68 -6.40
C TRP A 339 -9.27 -21.41 -7.28
N PRO A 340 -10.14 -20.70 -8.01
CA PRO A 340 -11.04 -21.32 -8.97
C PRO A 340 -10.26 -22.16 -9.98
N ASN A 341 -10.62 -23.44 -10.10
CA ASN A 341 -9.94 -24.43 -10.96
C ASN A 341 -8.44 -24.60 -10.67
N GLU A 342 -7.97 -24.25 -9.46
CA GLU A 342 -6.55 -24.28 -9.09
C GLU A 342 -5.68 -23.38 -9.99
N ILE A 343 -6.26 -22.27 -10.50
CA ILE A 343 -5.57 -21.30 -11.35
C ILE A 343 -5.63 -19.92 -10.70
N MET A 344 -4.45 -19.34 -10.45
CA MET A 344 -4.31 -17.95 -10.07
C MET A 344 -4.55 -17.06 -11.29
N ASN A 345 -5.67 -16.36 -11.34
CA ASN A 345 -6.00 -15.41 -12.42
C ASN A 345 -5.55 -13.97 -12.14
N ARG A 346 -4.86 -13.76 -11.02
CA ARG A 346 -4.30 -12.48 -10.55
C ARG A 346 -3.20 -12.75 -9.53
N SER A 347 -2.35 -11.76 -9.28
CA SER A 347 -1.39 -11.80 -8.18
C SER A 347 -2.11 -11.83 -6.82
N ASP A 348 -1.50 -12.51 -5.85
CA ASP A 348 -1.92 -12.42 -4.44
C ASP A 348 -0.99 -11.47 -3.70
N ASN A 349 -1.39 -10.21 -3.62
CA ASN A 349 -0.59 -9.16 -2.97
C ASN A 349 -0.52 -9.31 -1.43
N ASP A 350 -1.29 -10.25 -0.86
CA ASP A 350 -1.34 -10.58 0.56
C ASP A 350 -0.72 -11.96 0.89
N HIS A 351 -0.02 -12.59 -0.06
CA HIS A 351 0.63 -13.90 0.19
C HIS A 351 1.57 -13.84 1.41
N ALA A 352 2.29 -12.73 1.60
CA ALA A 352 3.22 -12.55 2.71
C ALA A 352 2.54 -12.76 4.08
N VAL A 353 1.43 -12.07 4.37
CA VAL A 353 0.72 -12.25 5.65
C VAL A 353 0.03 -13.63 5.74
N LYS A 354 -0.36 -14.21 4.60
CA LYS A 354 -0.98 -15.53 4.54
C LYS A 354 0.01 -16.67 4.77
N SER A 355 1.31 -16.42 4.57
CA SER A 355 2.38 -17.37 4.86
C SER A 355 2.60 -17.56 6.37
N LEU A 356 2.33 -16.54 7.19
CA LEU A 356 2.59 -16.56 8.63
C LEU A 356 1.92 -17.73 9.39
N PRO A 357 0.59 -17.96 9.29
CA PRO A 357 -0.02 -19.12 9.95
C PRO A 357 0.49 -20.46 9.40
N MET A 358 1.00 -20.49 8.17
CA MET A 358 1.61 -21.68 7.58
C MET A 358 3.00 -21.94 8.17
N LEU A 359 3.81 -20.90 8.33
CA LEU A 359 5.10 -20.96 9.01
C LEU A 359 4.94 -21.33 10.48
N GLU A 360 3.95 -20.77 11.17
CA GLU A 360 3.61 -21.15 12.54
C GLU A 360 3.41 -22.66 12.63
N ARG A 361 2.63 -23.26 11.73
CA ARG A 361 2.46 -24.72 11.70
C ARG A 361 3.77 -25.45 11.40
N VAL A 362 4.45 -25.10 10.31
CA VAL A 362 5.66 -25.80 9.85
C VAL A 362 6.75 -25.81 10.94
N LEU A 363 6.97 -24.67 11.58
CA LEU A 363 8.05 -24.49 12.56
C LEU A 363 7.67 -24.94 13.98
N THR A 364 6.40 -25.23 14.25
CA THR A 364 5.94 -25.78 15.55
C THR A 364 5.54 -27.26 15.49
N GLU A 365 5.40 -27.83 14.29
CA GLU A 365 5.00 -29.23 14.09
C GLU A 365 6.03 -30.07 13.31
N GLU A 366 6.65 -29.52 12.25
CA GLU A 366 7.46 -30.32 11.33
C GLU A 366 8.95 -30.29 11.67
N VAL A 367 9.51 -29.12 12.00
CA VAL A 367 10.97 -28.91 12.08
C VAL A 367 11.44 -28.62 13.51
N GLY A 368 12.31 -29.47 14.05
CA GLY A 368 12.92 -29.33 15.37
C GLY A 368 14.25 -28.57 15.38
N GLY A 369 14.78 -28.36 16.58
CA GLY A 369 16.17 -27.89 16.78
C GLY A 369 16.44 -26.44 16.42
N LEU A 370 15.41 -25.62 16.23
CA LEU A 370 15.55 -24.22 15.81
C LEU A 370 15.82 -23.31 17.01
N ASP A 371 16.84 -22.45 16.91
CA ASP A 371 17.05 -21.35 17.86
C ASP A 371 16.23 -20.10 17.50
N ASP A 372 16.17 -19.16 18.44
CA ASP A 372 15.39 -17.92 18.33
C ASP A 372 15.74 -17.09 17.09
N GLU A 373 17.01 -17.12 16.66
CA GLU A 373 17.52 -16.32 15.56
C GLU A 373 17.22 -16.99 14.22
N THR A 374 17.32 -18.31 14.15
CA THR A 374 16.91 -19.14 13.01
C THR A 374 15.42 -18.96 12.74
N ILE A 375 14.57 -19.03 13.78
CA ILE A 375 13.13 -18.76 13.67
C ILE A 375 12.89 -17.37 13.09
N ARG A 376 13.53 -16.34 13.66
CA ARG A 376 13.35 -14.95 13.21
C ARG A 376 13.74 -14.78 11.74
N LYS A 377 14.89 -15.31 11.33
CA LYS A 377 15.39 -15.22 9.95
C LYS A 377 14.47 -15.92 8.95
N ILE A 378 14.01 -17.13 9.24
CA ILE A 378 13.09 -17.86 8.35
C ILE A 378 11.79 -17.06 8.17
N VAL A 379 11.17 -16.61 9.27
CA VAL A 379 9.91 -15.86 9.19
C VAL A 379 10.13 -14.53 8.48
N MET A 380 11.25 -13.84 8.70
CA MET A 380 11.59 -12.59 8.01
C MET A 380 11.75 -12.81 6.50
N LEU A 381 12.54 -13.80 6.08
CA LEU A 381 12.83 -14.06 4.68
C LEU A 381 11.58 -14.46 3.89
N VAL A 382 10.67 -15.22 4.49
CA VAL A 382 9.41 -15.62 3.85
C VAL A 382 8.37 -14.51 3.88
N THR A 383 8.32 -13.68 4.92
CA THR A 383 7.32 -12.58 5.03
C THR A 383 7.71 -11.35 4.21
N TYR A 384 9.00 -11.17 3.94
CA TYR A 384 9.54 -10.01 3.24
C TYR A 384 10.34 -10.44 2.00
N ASP A 385 9.96 -11.56 1.39
CA ASP A 385 10.57 -12.12 0.18
C ASP A 385 10.59 -11.11 -0.98
N ASP A 386 9.51 -10.34 -1.13
CA ASP A 386 9.36 -9.35 -2.20
C ASP A 386 9.91 -7.95 -1.86
N ILE A 387 10.43 -7.71 -0.65
CA ILE A 387 10.76 -6.36 -0.17
C ILE A 387 11.82 -5.68 -1.03
N ILE A 388 12.86 -6.41 -1.45
CA ILE A 388 13.95 -5.85 -2.25
C ILE A 388 13.44 -5.45 -3.63
N GLY A 389 12.72 -6.34 -4.30
CA GLY A 389 12.14 -6.07 -5.63
C GLY A 389 11.11 -4.95 -5.59
N ASP A 390 10.25 -4.93 -4.57
CA ASP A 390 9.22 -3.91 -4.41
C ASP A 390 9.81 -2.51 -4.13
N ILE A 391 10.90 -2.41 -3.37
CA ILE A 391 11.58 -1.12 -3.12
C ILE A 391 12.17 -0.59 -4.43
N VAL A 392 13.01 -1.39 -5.11
CA VAL A 392 13.79 -0.91 -6.27
C VAL A 392 12.94 -0.74 -7.53
N ALA A 393 11.85 -1.50 -7.70
CA ALA A 393 11.06 -1.49 -8.93
C ALA A 393 9.63 -0.97 -8.77
N ARG A 394 9.06 -0.97 -7.56
CA ARG A 394 7.63 -0.65 -7.35
C ARG A 394 7.38 0.50 -6.38
N GLY A 395 8.42 1.07 -5.80
CA GLY A 395 8.32 2.24 -4.92
C GLY A 395 7.73 1.93 -3.55
N ARG A 396 7.98 0.73 -3.03
CA ARG A 396 7.79 0.43 -1.60
C ARG A 396 8.82 1.21 -0.78
N ASP A 397 8.39 1.69 0.38
CA ASP A 397 9.22 2.51 1.26
C ASP A 397 10.35 1.68 1.89
N GLU A 398 11.59 2.14 1.71
CA GLU A 398 12.80 1.45 2.19
C GLU A 398 12.92 1.45 3.72
N GLU A 399 12.27 2.39 4.40
CA GLU A 399 12.19 2.42 5.86
C GLU A 399 11.59 1.11 6.43
N GLN A 400 10.74 0.43 5.65
CA GLN A 400 10.22 -0.88 6.03
C GLN A 400 11.31 -1.95 6.13
N LEU A 401 12.33 -1.90 5.27
CA LEU A 401 13.48 -2.81 5.31
C LEU A 401 14.33 -2.52 6.55
N PHE A 402 14.61 -1.25 6.82
CA PHE A 402 15.44 -0.83 7.94
C PHE A 402 14.85 -1.26 9.29
N GLN A 403 13.52 -1.26 9.38
CA GLN A 403 12.79 -1.65 10.59
C GLN A 403 12.74 -3.16 10.87
N ILE A 404 13.11 -4.02 9.93
CA ILE A 404 13.03 -5.49 10.09
C ILE A 404 14.40 -6.16 10.15
N ILE A 405 15.45 -5.51 9.64
CA ILE A 405 16.82 -6.05 9.68
C ILE A 405 17.47 -5.76 11.03
N ASN A 406 18.19 -6.74 11.57
CA ASN A 406 18.96 -6.60 12.80
C ASN A 406 20.48 -6.60 12.54
N SER A 407 20.91 -6.91 11.32
CA SER A 407 22.32 -7.03 10.95
C SER A 407 22.52 -6.88 9.44
N GLU A 408 23.76 -6.62 9.01
CA GLU A 408 24.11 -6.66 7.58
C GLU A 408 23.85 -8.07 6.99
N ASN A 409 23.96 -9.13 7.81
CA ASN A 409 23.68 -10.48 7.35
C ASN A 409 22.21 -10.65 6.92
N ASP A 410 21.25 -10.08 7.67
CA ASP A 410 19.83 -10.11 7.29
C ASP A 410 19.58 -9.45 5.93
N LEU A 411 20.20 -8.28 5.74
CA LEU A 411 20.13 -7.54 4.49
C LEU A 411 20.69 -8.35 3.32
N ILE A 412 21.86 -8.96 3.49
CA ILE A 412 22.49 -9.79 2.46
C ILE A 412 21.61 -11.00 2.11
N MET A 413 21.01 -11.65 3.11
CA MET A 413 20.09 -12.77 2.89
C MET A 413 18.83 -12.34 2.11
N LEU A 414 18.21 -11.21 2.47
CA LEU A 414 17.06 -10.65 1.72
C LEU A 414 17.45 -10.29 0.28
N ILE A 415 18.64 -9.72 0.06
CA ILE A 415 19.15 -9.42 -1.29
C ILE A 415 19.36 -10.71 -2.09
N ALA A 416 19.94 -11.76 -1.50
CA ALA A 416 20.13 -13.05 -2.17
C ALA A 416 18.80 -13.67 -2.61
N LEU A 417 17.81 -13.67 -1.72
CA LEU A 417 16.47 -14.19 -2.01
C LEU A 417 15.77 -13.35 -3.10
N GLY A 418 15.74 -12.02 -2.94
CA GLY A 418 15.09 -11.12 -3.90
C GLY A 418 15.72 -11.17 -5.30
N LYS A 419 17.06 -11.26 -5.40
CA LYS A 419 17.74 -11.45 -6.69
C LYS A 419 17.39 -12.80 -7.33
N SER A 420 17.34 -13.86 -6.53
CA SER A 420 17.00 -15.20 -6.99
C SER A 420 15.55 -15.25 -7.50
N ASP A 421 14.62 -14.62 -6.78
CA ASP A 421 13.21 -14.52 -7.20
C ASP A 421 13.05 -13.73 -8.51
N MET A 422 13.58 -12.51 -8.56
CA MET A 422 13.54 -11.67 -9.78
C MET A 422 14.13 -12.38 -11.00
N SER A 423 15.31 -13.00 -10.85
CA SER A 423 15.98 -13.68 -11.97
C SER A 423 15.31 -14.96 -12.43
N SER A 424 14.55 -15.63 -11.55
CA SER A 424 13.77 -16.82 -11.91
C SER A 424 12.59 -16.49 -12.81
N ILE A 425 12.14 -15.23 -12.78
CA ILE A 425 11.11 -14.69 -13.68
C ILE A 425 11.79 -14.09 -14.93
N ASN A 426 12.75 -13.19 -14.73
CA ASN A 426 13.46 -12.51 -15.81
C ASN A 426 14.85 -12.05 -15.35
N GLU A 427 15.90 -12.69 -15.88
CA GLU A 427 17.30 -12.36 -15.54
C GLU A 427 17.68 -10.89 -15.80
N ALA A 428 17.03 -10.22 -16.76
CA ALA A 428 17.31 -8.82 -17.06
C ALA A 428 16.88 -7.86 -15.93
N TRP A 429 15.92 -8.26 -15.08
CA TRP A 429 15.43 -7.40 -13.99
C TRP A 429 16.49 -7.12 -12.94
N VAL A 430 17.27 -8.14 -12.57
CA VAL A 430 18.39 -7.98 -11.62
C VAL A 430 19.46 -7.06 -12.20
N SER A 431 19.73 -7.17 -13.50
CA SER A 431 20.68 -6.30 -14.18
C SER A 431 20.18 -4.85 -14.25
N GLY A 432 18.88 -4.66 -14.51
CA GLY A 432 18.25 -3.33 -14.60
C GLY A 432 18.21 -2.58 -13.27
N CYS A 433 18.11 -3.29 -12.14
CA CYS A 433 18.03 -2.68 -10.80
C CYS A 433 19.35 -2.78 -10.01
N ARG A 434 20.48 -3.12 -10.65
CA ARG A 434 21.75 -3.40 -9.96
C ARG A 434 22.22 -2.22 -9.09
N ASP A 435 22.22 -1.02 -9.68
CA ASP A 435 22.70 0.18 -9.00
C ASP A 435 21.75 0.60 -7.88
N ASP A 436 20.43 0.43 -8.08
CA ASP A 436 19.42 0.70 -7.06
C ASP A 436 19.54 -0.26 -5.87
N ILE A 437 19.76 -1.56 -6.11
CA ILE A 437 20.00 -2.55 -5.05
C ILE A 437 21.28 -2.21 -4.27
N LYS A 438 22.35 -1.81 -4.97
CA LYS A 438 23.60 -1.40 -4.31
C LYS A 438 23.37 -0.16 -3.44
N SER A 439 22.70 0.84 -3.99
CA SER A 439 22.40 2.09 -3.27
C SER A 439 21.49 1.86 -2.06
N LEU A 440 20.50 0.97 -2.19
CA LEU A 440 19.66 0.52 -1.08
C LEU A 440 20.48 -0.21 -0.01
N LYS A 441 21.41 -1.09 -0.42
CA LYS A 441 22.30 -1.78 0.51
C LYS A 441 23.10 -0.79 1.35
N ASP A 442 23.71 0.21 0.72
CA ASP A 442 24.53 1.20 1.41
C ASP A 442 23.72 1.96 2.47
N ARG A 443 22.51 2.43 2.12
CA ARG A 443 21.60 3.09 3.07
C ARG A 443 21.11 2.16 4.19
N ALA A 444 20.81 0.91 3.87
CA ALA A 444 20.37 -0.07 4.86
C ALA A 444 21.48 -0.40 5.87
N VAL A 445 22.74 -0.48 5.42
CA VAL A 445 23.89 -0.66 6.33
C VAL A 445 24.07 0.56 7.23
N GLU A 446 23.94 1.77 6.70
CA GLU A 446 23.98 3.00 7.50
C GLU A 446 22.88 3.04 8.57
N SER A 447 21.69 2.50 8.29
CA SER A 447 20.59 2.45 9.25
C SER A 447 20.82 1.55 10.48
N LEU A 448 21.81 0.66 10.43
CA LEU A 448 22.08 -0.30 11.51
C LEU A 448 22.97 0.24 12.65
N GLY A 449 23.56 1.43 12.50
CA GLY A 449 24.42 2.02 13.53
C GLY A 449 25.29 3.17 13.05
#